data_AF-A0A7S3E1S5-F1
#
_entry.id   AF-A0A7S3E1S5-F1
#
_cell.length_a   1.000
_cell.length_b   1.000
_cell.length_c   1.000
_cell.angle_alpha   90.00
_cell.angle_beta   90.00
_cell.angle_gamma   90.00
#
_symmetry.space_group_name_H-M   'P 1'
#
loop_
_entity.id
_entity.type
_entity.pdbx_description
1 polymer ?
#
loop_
_entity_poly.entity_id
_entity_poly.type
_entity_poly.pdbx_seq_one_letter_code
_entity_poly.pdbx_strand_id
1 'polypeptide(L)'
;FFGANLALAQPPPRFEFYDALNPIFTSPRFLPPAKVQNCQVTDAIISHGAVLEDCHVENAIVGLRSRVGKGVRIVDAMLMGADYYESEDVRQKLLECGEVPIGIGDNTVIQNAICDKNCRVGKNCVIVNQAGVEEANYEEDGIYIRSGIVTVLADATIPDGTVI
;
A
#
# COMPACT_ATOMS: atom_id res chain seq x y z
N PHE A 1 -6.13 8.00 -13.07
CA PHE A 1 -4.94 7.76 -12.24
C PHE A 1 -4.82 6.29 -11.85
N PHE A 2 -5.76 5.76 -11.06
CA PHE A 2 -5.71 4.40 -10.50
C PHE A 2 -5.48 3.29 -11.52
N GLY A 3 -6.41 3.09 -12.47
CA GLY A 3 -6.29 2.01 -13.46
C GLY A 3 -5.07 2.11 -14.38
N ALA A 4 -4.57 3.33 -14.64
CA ALA A 4 -3.35 3.52 -15.43
C ALA A 4 -2.09 3.03 -14.68
N ASN A 5 -2.05 3.20 -13.36
CA ASN A 5 -0.97 2.67 -12.54
C ASN A 5 -1.07 1.14 -12.46
N LEU A 6 -2.23 0.56 -12.15
CA LEU A 6 -2.37 -0.91 -12.09
C LEU A 6 -2.00 -1.58 -13.42
N ALA A 7 -2.33 -0.96 -14.56
CA ALA A 7 -1.95 -1.45 -15.88
C ALA A 7 -0.44 -1.55 -16.14
N LEU A 8 0.41 -0.94 -15.31
CA LEU A 8 1.87 -1.11 -15.39
C LEU A 8 2.32 -2.52 -14.95
N ALA A 9 1.55 -3.16 -14.07
CA ALA A 9 1.87 -4.47 -13.53
C ALA A 9 1.31 -5.62 -14.39
N GLN A 10 0.44 -5.32 -15.35
CA GLN A 10 -0.24 -6.30 -16.19
C GLN A 10 0.60 -6.65 -17.44
N PRO A 11 0.62 -7.92 -17.87
CA PRO A 11 1.26 -8.34 -19.12
C PRO A 11 0.30 -8.29 -20.34
N PRO A 12 0.71 -7.74 -21.50
CA PRO A 12 1.87 -6.88 -21.69
C PRO A 12 1.63 -5.48 -21.08
N PRO A 13 2.69 -4.81 -20.55
CA PRO A 13 2.53 -3.48 -19.97
C PRO A 13 2.11 -2.49 -21.06
N ARG A 14 1.18 -1.59 -20.73
CA ARG A 14 0.74 -0.52 -21.65
C ARG A 14 1.74 0.62 -21.76
N PHE A 15 2.63 0.74 -20.78
CA PHE A 15 3.68 1.76 -20.70
C PHE A 15 4.85 1.23 -19.86
N GLU A 16 6.08 1.55 -20.28
CA GLU A 16 7.30 1.09 -19.60
C GLU A 16 8.16 2.29 -19.17
N PHE A 17 8.53 2.33 -17.90
CA PHE A 17 9.42 3.38 -17.35
C PHE A 17 10.89 3.15 -17.69
N TYR A 18 11.26 1.92 -18.04
CA TYR A 18 12.65 1.46 -18.19
C TYR A 18 13.08 1.25 -19.65
N ASP A 19 12.49 2.01 -20.58
CA ASP A 19 12.92 2.00 -21.97
C ASP A 19 14.41 2.35 -22.09
N ALA A 20 15.17 1.50 -22.77
CA ALA A 20 16.63 1.62 -22.86
C ALA A 20 17.10 2.85 -23.64
N LEU A 21 16.25 3.41 -24.50
CA LEU A 21 16.56 4.57 -25.35
C LEU A 21 16.02 5.87 -24.73
N ASN A 22 14.88 5.81 -24.03
CA ASN A 22 14.15 6.95 -23.48
C ASN A 22 13.65 6.67 -22.05
N PRO A 23 14.54 6.40 -21.08
CA PRO A 23 14.14 6.08 -19.73
C PRO A 23 13.54 7.29 -19.02
N ILE A 24 12.56 7.03 -18.14
CA ILE A 24 12.00 8.07 -17.26
C ILE A 24 12.83 8.10 -15.98
N PHE A 25 13.51 9.22 -15.73
CA PHE A 25 14.33 9.40 -14.54
C PHE A 25 13.54 9.89 -13.33
N THR A 26 14.02 9.51 -12.14
CA THR A 26 13.55 9.98 -10.83
C THR A 26 14.76 10.17 -9.91
N SER A 27 14.57 10.79 -8.75
CA SER A 27 15.61 10.99 -7.73
C SER A 27 16.28 9.65 -7.31
N PRO A 28 17.63 9.57 -7.29
CA PRO A 28 18.35 8.40 -6.79
C PRO A 28 18.28 8.34 -5.26
N ARG A 29 17.61 7.31 -4.73
CA ARG A 29 17.39 7.18 -3.27
C ARG A 29 18.30 6.17 -2.57
N PHE A 30 19.07 5.37 -3.32
CA PHE A 30 19.95 4.31 -2.80
C PHE A 30 19.27 3.37 -1.79
N LEU A 31 17.99 3.07 -2.00
CA LEU A 31 17.24 2.16 -1.15
C LEU A 31 17.72 0.72 -1.40
N PRO A 32 17.70 -0.14 -0.36
CA PRO A 32 18.04 -1.54 -0.53
C PRO A 32 17.02 -2.24 -1.46
N PRO A 33 17.34 -3.42 -2.00
CA PRO A 33 16.37 -4.28 -2.65
C PRO A 33 15.16 -4.57 -1.76
N ALA A 34 14.00 -4.81 -2.35
CA ALA A 34 12.82 -5.24 -1.60
C ALA A 34 13.05 -6.60 -0.94
N LYS A 35 12.55 -6.78 0.28
CA LYS A 35 12.56 -8.05 1.01
C LYS A 35 11.17 -8.67 0.94
N VAL A 36 11.06 -9.85 0.32
CA VAL A 36 9.81 -10.60 0.17
C VAL A 36 9.99 -11.97 0.78
N GLN A 37 9.20 -12.29 1.80
CA GLN A 37 9.31 -13.55 2.54
C GLN A 37 7.95 -14.24 2.59
N ASN A 38 7.88 -15.48 2.07
CA ASN A 38 6.66 -16.30 2.06
C ASN A 38 5.42 -15.62 1.46
N CYS A 39 5.60 -14.77 0.44
CA CYS A 39 4.49 -14.04 -0.17
C CYS A 39 4.05 -14.70 -1.49
N GLN A 40 2.76 -14.61 -1.79
CA GLN A 40 2.23 -14.86 -3.13
C GLN A 40 2.07 -13.51 -3.85
N VAL A 41 2.72 -13.36 -5.00
CA VAL A 41 2.70 -12.12 -5.79
C VAL A 41 2.29 -12.47 -7.21
N THR A 42 1.26 -11.80 -7.73
CA THR A 42 0.70 -12.05 -9.07
C THR A 42 0.35 -10.71 -9.72
N ASP A 43 0.82 -10.46 -10.93
CA ASP A 43 0.58 -9.22 -11.69
C ASP A 43 0.81 -7.96 -10.85
N ALA A 44 1.97 -7.86 -10.20
CA ALA A 44 2.26 -6.77 -9.26
C ALA A 44 3.69 -6.25 -9.38
N ILE A 45 3.88 -4.97 -9.05
CA ILE A 45 5.19 -4.31 -8.98
C ILE A 45 5.55 -4.08 -7.52
N ILE A 46 6.70 -4.59 -7.08
CA ILE A 46 7.24 -4.37 -5.74
C ILE A 46 8.45 -3.43 -5.83
N SER A 47 8.34 -2.25 -5.24
CA SER A 47 9.37 -1.21 -5.31
C SER A 47 10.47 -1.40 -4.28
N HIS A 48 11.62 -0.77 -4.54
CA HIS A 48 12.80 -0.80 -3.67
C HIS A 48 12.48 -0.44 -2.21
N GLY A 49 13.20 -1.10 -1.31
CA GLY A 49 13.10 -0.86 0.10
C GLY A 49 11.81 -1.35 0.76
N ALA A 50 10.89 -1.95 0.01
CA ALA A 50 9.68 -2.55 0.58
C ALA A 50 10.00 -3.83 1.36
N VAL A 51 9.20 -4.13 2.38
CA VAL A 51 9.28 -5.35 3.20
C VAL A 51 7.91 -5.98 3.27
N LEU A 52 7.81 -7.22 2.79
CA LEU A 52 6.58 -8.03 2.75
C LEU A 52 6.84 -9.37 3.43
N GLU A 53 5.94 -9.81 4.31
CA GLU A 53 6.05 -11.06 5.06
C GLU A 53 4.70 -11.79 5.10
N ASP A 54 4.65 -13.05 4.68
CA ASP A 54 3.45 -13.92 4.71
C ASP A 54 2.17 -13.25 4.16
N CYS A 55 2.24 -12.58 3.00
CA CYS A 55 1.10 -11.84 2.42
C CYS A 55 0.75 -12.25 0.98
N HIS A 56 -0.45 -11.88 0.54
CA HIS A 56 -0.93 -12.06 -0.84
C HIS A 56 -1.08 -10.70 -1.53
N VAL A 57 -0.46 -10.56 -2.70
CA VAL A 57 -0.48 -9.32 -3.51
C VAL A 57 -0.87 -9.66 -4.95
N GLU A 58 -1.96 -9.07 -5.43
CA GLU A 58 -2.54 -9.37 -6.74
C GLU A 58 -3.00 -8.10 -7.46
N ASN A 59 -2.63 -7.94 -8.73
CA ASN A 59 -2.99 -6.77 -9.55
C ASN A 59 -2.73 -5.44 -8.81
N ALA A 60 -1.51 -5.25 -8.32
CA ALA A 60 -1.21 -4.19 -7.35
C ALA A 60 0.17 -3.55 -7.55
N ILE A 61 0.31 -2.34 -7.02
CA ILE A 61 1.61 -1.67 -6.91
C ILE A 61 1.94 -1.48 -5.44
N VAL A 62 3.10 -1.99 -5.03
CA VAL A 62 3.67 -1.75 -3.71
C VAL A 62 4.81 -0.75 -3.85
N GLY A 63 4.56 0.48 -3.40
CA GLY A 63 5.48 1.61 -3.49
C GLY A 63 6.71 1.47 -2.60
N LEU A 64 7.65 2.40 -2.77
CA LEU A 64 8.94 2.37 -2.08
C LEU A 64 8.78 2.39 -0.55
N ARG A 65 9.64 1.67 0.17
CA ARG A 65 9.64 1.59 1.64
C ARG A 65 8.34 1.07 2.28
N SER A 66 7.40 0.55 1.48
CA SER A 66 6.18 -0.04 2.03
C SER A 66 6.50 -1.18 2.98
N ARG A 67 5.76 -1.26 4.09
CA ARG A 67 5.81 -2.41 4.99
C ARG A 67 4.45 -3.07 5.02
N VAL A 68 4.41 -4.35 4.68
CA VAL A 68 3.19 -5.16 4.62
C VAL A 68 3.30 -6.26 5.66
N GLY A 69 2.35 -6.26 6.59
CA GLY A 69 2.25 -7.23 7.68
C GLY A 69 1.82 -8.62 7.23
N LYS A 70 1.78 -9.54 8.20
CA LYS A 70 1.47 -10.96 7.99
C LYS A 70 -0.01 -11.15 7.71
N GLY A 71 -0.34 -12.10 6.84
CA GLY A 71 -1.73 -12.42 6.50
C GLY A 71 -2.44 -11.31 5.73
N VAL A 72 -1.73 -10.27 5.30
CA VAL A 72 -2.32 -9.17 4.53
C VAL A 72 -2.69 -9.65 3.13
N ARG A 73 -3.85 -9.22 2.64
CA ARG A 73 -4.30 -9.46 1.26
C ARG A 73 -4.52 -8.12 0.56
N ILE A 74 -3.75 -7.87 -0.49
CA ILE A 74 -3.80 -6.65 -1.32
C ILE A 74 -4.24 -7.08 -2.72
N VAL A 75 -5.39 -6.60 -3.18
CA VAL A 75 -5.96 -6.95 -4.50
C VAL A 75 -6.45 -5.68 -5.17
N ASP A 76 -6.11 -5.46 -6.44
CA ASP A 76 -6.54 -4.27 -7.17
C ASP A 76 -6.23 -2.99 -6.37
N ALA A 77 -4.97 -2.76 -6.00
CA ALA A 77 -4.64 -1.68 -5.07
C ALA A 77 -3.26 -1.07 -5.30
N MET A 78 -3.11 0.19 -4.87
CA MET A 78 -1.87 0.94 -4.99
C MET A 78 -1.43 1.45 -3.62
N LEU A 79 -0.31 0.94 -3.11
CA LEU A 79 0.37 1.51 -1.96
C LEU A 79 1.42 2.50 -2.47
N MET A 80 1.30 3.78 -2.12
CA MET A 80 2.29 4.80 -2.49
C MET A 80 3.62 4.60 -1.77
N GLY A 81 3.59 3.98 -0.58
CA GLY A 81 4.74 3.65 0.24
C GLY A 81 5.03 4.67 1.32
N ALA A 82 6.30 4.90 1.63
CA ALA A 82 6.70 5.79 2.72
C ALA A 82 7.90 6.67 2.37
N ASP A 83 7.93 7.87 2.94
CA ASP A 83 9.04 8.82 2.78
C ASP A 83 10.25 8.45 3.64
N TYR A 84 10.05 7.69 4.71
CA TYR A 84 11.09 7.26 5.65
C TYR A 84 10.76 5.88 6.25
N TYR A 85 11.73 5.29 6.94
CA TYR A 85 11.53 4.08 7.73
C TYR A 85 11.34 4.44 9.21
N GLU A 86 10.45 3.72 9.89
CA GLU A 86 10.47 3.64 11.34
C GLU A 86 11.42 2.52 11.77
N SER A 87 12.29 2.77 12.74
CA SER A 87 13.14 1.71 13.31
C SER A 87 12.27 0.69 14.06
N GLU A 88 12.77 -0.54 14.18
CA GLU A 88 12.04 -1.59 14.93
C GLU A 88 11.74 -1.16 16.37
N ASP A 89 12.65 -0.45 17.05
CA ASP A 89 12.42 0.07 18.40
C ASP A 89 11.26 1.08 18.47
N VAL A 90 11.16 1.99 17.49
CA VAL A 90 10.06 2.96 17.41
C VAL A 90 8.76 2.22 17.16
N ARG A 91 8.76 1.25 16.25
CA ARG A 91 7.59 0.46 15.92
C ARG A 91 7.07 -0.34 17.11
N GLN A 92 7.96 -1.00 17.86
CA GLN A 92 7.58 -1.75 19.05
C GLN A 92 6.97 -0.82 20.11
N LYS A 93 7.57 0.34 20.35
CA LYS A 93 7.01 1.33 21.28
C LYS A 93 5.62 1.81 20.87
N LEU A 94 5.40 2.09 19.59
CA LEU A 94 4.08 2.46 19.08
C LEU A 94 3.07 1.35 19.37
N LEU A 95 3.40 0.10 19.04
CA LEU A 95 2.53 -1.05 19.29
C LEU A 95 2.25 -1.26 20.78
N GLU A 96 3.25 -1.08 21.66
CA GLU A 96 3.10 -1.15 23.12
C GLU A 96 2.20 -0.03 23.67
N CYS A 97 2.21 1.14 23.05
CA CYS A 97 1.32 2.26 23.36
C CYS A 97 -0.08 2.11 22.74
N GLY A 98 -0.34 1.06 21.96
CA GLY A 98 -1.60 0.88 21.24
C GLY A 98 -1.75 1.76 20.01
N GLU A 99 -0.66 2.33 19.50
CA GLU A 99 -0.61 3.11 18.27
C GLU A 99 -0.26 2.23 17.05
N VAL A 100 -0.56 2.75 15.86
CA VAL A 100 -0.36 2.04 14.60
C VAL A 100 0.93 2.54 13.92
N PRO A 101 1.92 1.67 13.64
CA PRO A 101 3.12 2.05 12.91
C PRO A 101 2.82 2.26 11.41
N ILE A 102 3.74 2.89 10.68
CA ILE A 102 3.60 3.11 9.23
C ILE A 102 3.54 1.75 8.50
N GLY A 103 2.66 1.68 7.50
CA GLY A 103 2.45 0.51 6.66
C GLY A 103 1.09 -0.14 6.90
N ILE A 104 0.98 -1.39 6.46
CA ILE A 104 -0.25 -2.19 6.57
C ILE A 104 -0.08 -3.22 7.68
N GLY A 105 -0.92 -3.14 8.70
CA GLY A 105 -0.95 -4.05 9.85
C GLY A 105 -1.43 -5.45 9.48
N ASP A 106 -1.16 -6.39 10.39
CA ASP A 106 -1.40 -7.82 10.15
C ASP A 106 -2.88 -8.16 9.90
N ASN A 107 -3.14 -9.18 9.08
CA ASN A 107 -4.45 -9.72 8.74
C ASN A 107 -5.42 -8.69 8.13
N THR A 108 -4.88 -7.61 7.56
CA THR A 108 -5.68 -6.58 6.90
C THR A 108 -5.94 -6.93 5.43
N VAL A 109 -7.15 -6.64 4.97
CA VAL A 109 -7.57 -6.83 3.57
C VAL A 109 -7.75 -5.46 2.93
N ILE A 110 -7.11 -5.25 1.79
CA ILE A 110 -7.19 -4.02 1.01
C ILE A 110 -7.59 -4.41 -0.41
N GLN A 111 -8.72 -3.88 -0.86
CA GLN A 111 -9.24 -4.11 -2.20
C GLN A 111 -9.74 -2.81 -2.84
N ASN A 112 -9.43 -2.62 -4.13
CA ASN A 112 -9.90 -1.48 -4.92
C ASN A 112 -9.58 -0.12 -4.26
N ALA A 113 -8.34 0.04 -3.79
CA ALA A 113 -7.94 1.15 -2.94
C ALA A 113 -6.55 1.72 -3.25
N ILE A 114 -6.38 2.99 -2.87
CA ILE A 114 -5.10 3.71 -2.86
C ILE A 114 -4.75 4.00 -1.41
N CYS A 115 -3.57 3.57 -0.98
CA CYS A 115 -3.01 3.95 0.31
C CYS A 115 -1.90 4.95 0.06
N ASP A 116 -2.13 6.22 0.43
CA ASP A 116 -1.16 7.28 0.21
C ASP A 116 0.02 7.17 1.18
N LYS A 117 1.00 8.05 1.02
CA LYS A 117 2.27 7.98 1.73
C LYS A 117 2.12 8.01 3.23
N ASN A 118 2.96 7.22 3.91
CA ASN A 118 3.08 7.19 5.36
C ASN A 118 1.77 6.85 6.10
N CYS A 119 0.77 6.32 5.41
CA CYS A 119 -0.44 5.85 6.06
C CYS A 119 -0.12 4.74 7.07
N ARG A 120 -0.91 4.72 8.14
CA ARG A 120 -0.82 3.81 9.28
C ARG A 120 -2.11 3.00 9.30
N VAL A 121 -2.12 1.87 8.61
CA VAL A 121 -3.31 0.99 8.60
C VAL A 121 -3.12 -0.08 9.66
N GLY A 122 -4.07 -0.15 10.61
CA GLY A 122 -4.06 -1.10 11.71
C GLY A 122 -4.14 -2.56 11.29
N LYS A 123 -4.16 -3.44 12.29
CA LYS A 123 -4.38 -4.88 12.09
C LYS A 123 -5.87 -5.21 11.99
N ASN A 124 -6.18 -6.28 11.27
CA ASN A 124 -7.53 -6.80 11.06
C ASN A 124 -8.49 -5.80 10.39
N CYS A 125 -7.97 -4.83 9.62
CA CYS A 125 -8.81 -3.88 8.91
C CYS A 125 -9.36 -4.51 7.62
N VAL A 126 -10.51 -4.03 7.16
CA VAL A 126 -11.13 -4.46 5.91
C VAL A 126 -11.46 -3.21 5.10
N ILE A 127 -10.64 -2.92 4.10
CA ILE A 127 -10.77 -1.73 3.24
C ILE A 127 -11.21 -2.20 1.86
N VAL A 128 -12.52 -2.32 1.64
CA VAL A 128 -13.05 -2.95 0.42
C VAL A 128 -14.28 -2.24 -0.17
N ASN A 129 -14.88 -1.28 0.54
CA ASN A 129 -16.08 -0.54 0.15
C ASN A 129 -17.25 -1.49 -0.19
N GLN A 130 -17.64 -2.35 0.76
CA GLN A 130 -18.69 -3.37 0.53
C GLN A 130 -20.04 -2.76 0.10
N ALA A 131 -20.31 -1.53 0.53
CA ALA A 131 -21.54 -0.81 0.21
C ALA A 131 -21.55 -0.27 -1.24
N GLY A 132 -20.44 -0.33 -1.97
CA GLY A 132 -20.36 0.17 -3.34
C GLY A 132 -20.56 1.68 -3.44
N VAL A 133 -20.06 2.43 -2.46
CA VAL A 133 -20.19 3.88 -2.42
C VAL A 133 -19.34 4.49 -3.53
N GLU A 134 -19.93 5.31 -4.39
CA GLU A 134 -19.22 5.95 -5.50
C GLU A 134 -18.40 7.16 -5.05
N GLU A 135 -19.01 8.01 -4.23
CA GLU A 135 -18.42 9.27 -3.77
C GLU A 135 -18.71 9.45 -2.27
N ALA A 136 -17.66 9.64 -1.48
CA ALA A 136 -17.81 9.97 -0.07
C ALA A 136 -16.62 10.79 0.42
N ASN A 137 -16.90 11.78 1.28
CA ASN A 137 -15.88 12.56 1.93
C ASN A 137 -15.88 12.27 3.44
N TYR A 138 -14.86 11.52 3.88
CA TYR A 138 -14.57 11.20 5.27
C TYR A 138 -13.14 11.65 5.60
N GLU A 139 -12.73 12.83 5.13
CA GLU A 139 -11.37 13.36 5.32
C GLU A 139 -10.99 13.43 6.81
N GLU A 140 -11.95 13.68 7.70
CA GLU A 140 -11.74 13.67 9.16
C GLU A 140 -11.32 12.29 9.70
N ASP A 141 -11.79 11.22 9.05
CA ASP A 141 -11.43 9.83 9.34
C ASP A 141 -10.22 9.36 8.50
N GLY A 142 -9.61 10.27 7.73
CA GLY A 142 -8.44 9.98 6.91
C GLY A 142 -8.75 9.23 5.61
N ILE A 143 -10.01 9.24 5.14
CA ILE A 143 -10.46 8.47 3.99
C ILE A 143 -11.25 9.35 3.02
N TYR A 144 -11.09 9.09 1.73
CA TYR A 144 -11.95 9.67 0.70
C TYR A 144 -12.28 8.61 -0.35
N ILE A 145 -13.53 8.55 -0.81
CA ILE A 145 -13.97 7.62 -1.85
C ILE A 145 -14.35 8.41 -3.10
N ARG A 146 -13.81 8.00 -4.25
CA ARG A 146 -14.12 8.60 -5.54
C ARG A 146 -14.15 7.55 -6.64
N SER A 147 -15.23 7.56 -7.42
CA SER A 147 -15.50 6.53 -8.44
C SER A 147 -15.36 5.11 -7.89
N GLY A 148 -15.84 4.89 -6.66
CA GLY A 148 -15.78 3.60 -5.98
C GLY A 148 -14.41 3.21 -5.40
N ILE A 149 -13.36 4.01 -5.64
CA ILE A 149 -11.99 3.75 -5.16
C ILE A 149 -11.80 4.36 -3.78
N VAL A 150 -11.46 3.55 -2.79
CA VAL A 150 -11.11 4.04 -1.45
C VAL A 150 -9.71 4.62 -1.47
N THR A 151 -9.53 5.84 -0.97
CA THR A 151 -8.22 6.48 -0.81
C THR A 151 -7.97 6.75 0.67
N VAL A 152 -6.99 6.07 1.25
CA VAL A 152 -6.45 6.41 2.58
C VAL A 152 -5.47 7.56 2.39
N LEU A 153 -5.73 8.67 3.09
CA LEU A 153 -4.98 9.92 2.94
C LEU A 153 -3.54 9.79 3.48
N ALA A 154 -2.67 10.69 3.02
CA ALA A 154 -1.29 10.73 3.48
C ALA A 154 -1.23 11.00 4.99
N ASP A 155 -0.33 10.30 5.68
CA ASP A 155 -0.15 10.34 7.14
C ASP A 155 -1.40 9.95 7.97
N ALA A 156 -2.50 9.52 7.33
CA ALA A 156 -3.70 9.09 8.01
C ALA A 156 -3.49 7.79 8.80
N THR A 157 -4.20 7.68 9.91
CA THR A 157 -4.21 6.48 10.76
C THR A 157 -5.58 5.83 10.71
N ILE A 158 -5.62 4.59 10.23
CA ILE A 158 -6.81 3.74 10.25
C ILE A 158 -6.68 2.79 11.45
N PRO A 159 -7.55 2.90 12.47
CA PRO A 159 -7.49 2.07 13.67
C PRO A 159 -7.61 0.57 13.37
N ASP A 160 -7.17 -0.24 14.32
CA ASP A 160 -7.33 -1.69 14.26
C ASP A 160 -8.80 -2.10 14.13
N GLY A 161 -9.08 -3.06 13.25
CA GLY A 161 -10.42 -3.61 13.07
C GLY A 161 -11.39 -2.73 12.28
N THR A 162 -10.93 -1.60 11.73
CA THR A 162 -11.79 -0.72 10.92
C THR A 162 -12.27 -1.41 9.65
N VAL A 163 -13.56 -1.25 9.34
CA VAL A 163 -14.21 -1.75 8.13
C VAL A 163 -14.74 -0.58 7.31
N ILE A 164 -14.35 -0.52 6.04
CA ILE A 164 -14.72 0.50 5.05
C ILE A 164 -15.32 -0.19 3.84
#